data_AF-A0A258AEK3-F1
#
_entry.id   AF-A0A258AEK3-F1
#
_cell.length_a   1.000
_cell.length_b   1.000
_cell.length_c   1.000
_cell.angle_alpha   90.00
_cell.angle_beta   90.00
_cell.angle_gamma   90.00
#
_symmetry.space_group_name_H-M   'P 1'
#
loop_
_entity.id
_entity.type
_entity.pdbx_description
1 polymer ?
#
loop_
_entity_poly.entity_id
_entity_poly.type
_entity_poly.pdbx_seq_one_letter_code
_entity_poly.pdbx_strand_id
1 'polypeptide(L)'
;AFASWCQSYLAADPAERAKMVKEGVKLAEARRPVMKALIKQYPRQALDTAVPMVVRQQLPTQVLQQLERRVNQRMAVTVFQGTPPPGSPPLAPGETLTHRIAQSVNDGAFNLYVYGRRAQIVINTPNAAILGIGIDREIAAYESPLRVLEVGEVPDQSKQQVTVCPISGIKTANDDQTAQPVETAQADAVVETPEEVVYLCGGYHRDTYAQQLIYAEGSTGGPLSISGPLPAAPTPALGQLKVLYIPLTFQDQNAVPSTEAASYQVMRDVSNYYLQSSYGKLTTLTTVTPPVKLPKNEAWYVQKDTSNGGDVDGLSLEMTHAREEARRLGFDYNDYDVTVVRLNGGARPTGGWGGGGNVWVYSDSIVVCAHEIGHTFGLGHANYWDTSGTSSIGPGTNAEYGDQYDVMGSGGVPVDQYNVSAKNQIKWLPDNFVQ
;
A
#
# COMPACT_ATOMS: atom_id res chain seq x y z
N ALA A 1 -23.84 21.33 -2.45
CA ALA A 1 -23.48 22.55 -3.22
C ALA A 1 -22.92 22.19 -4.60
N PHE A 2 -21.69 21.67 -4.72
CA PHE A 2 -21.10 21.36 -6.04
C PHE A 2 -21.91 20.33 -6.85
N ALA A 3 -22.39 19.25 -6.23
CA ALA A 3 -23.24 18.27 -6.91
C ALA A 3 -24.54 18.89 -7.47
N SER A 4 -25.18 19.77 -6.71
CA SER A 4 -26.36 20.53 -7.15
C SER A 4 -26.01 21.48 -8.30
N TRP A 5 -24.85 22.13 -8.25
CA TRP A 5 -24.35 22.95 -9.36
C TRP A 5 -24.13 22.13 -10.63
N CYS A 6 -23.57 20.91 -10.54
CA CYS A 6 -23.44 20.02 -11.70
C CYS A 6 -24.80 19.70 -12.33
N GLN A 7 -25.81 19.37 -11.52
CA GLN A 7 -27.17 19.09 -12.01
C GLN A 7 -27.75 20.30 -12.76
N SER A 8 -27.67 21.49 -12.16
CA SER A 8 -28.13 22.73 -12.79
C SER A 8 -27.33 23.06 -14.06
N TYR A 9 -26.01 22.85 -14.06
CA TYR A 9 -25.15 23.12 -15.21
C TYR A 9 -25.51 22.22 -16.40
N LEU A 10 -25.76 20.93 -16.16
CA LEU A 10 -26.13 19.99 -17.21
C LEU A 10 -27.53 20.27 -17.77
N ALA A 11 -28.46 20.78 -16.95
CA ALA A 11 -29.80 21.16 -17.40
C ALA A 11 -29.85 22.52 -18.15
N ALA A 12 -28.86 23.38 -17.94
CA ALA A 12 -28.81 24.72 -18.50
C ALA A 12 -28.41 24.74 -19.99
N ASP A 13 -28.84 25.79 -20.70
CA ASP A 13 -28.45 26.04 -22.09
C ASP A 13 -26.98 26.51 -22.22
N PRO A 14 -26.39 26.55 -23.43
CA PRO A 14 -25.00 26.97 -23.60
C PRO A 14 -24.67 28.38 -23.09
N ALA A 15 -25.58 29.34 -23.19
CA ALA A 15 -25.36 30.72 -22.76
C ALA A 15 -25.42 30.85 -21.23
N GLU A 16 -26.29 30.09 -20.58
CA GLU A 16 -26.37 29.98 -19.13
C GLU A 16 -25.16 29.24 -18.55
N ARG A 17 -24.76 28.11 -19.15
CA ARG A 17 -23.55 27.35 -18.76
C ARG A 17 -22.32 28.25 -18.71
N ALA A 18 -22.13 29.10 -19.71
CA ALA A 18 -21.01 30.05 -19.76
C ALA A 18 -20.98 31.00 -18.55
N LYS A 19 -22.14 31.44 -18.06
CA LYS A 19 -22.26 32.30 -16.86
C LYS A 19 -22.02 31.53 -15.55
N MET A 20 -22.21 30.22 -15.55
CA MET A 20 -22.08 29.36 -14.36
C MET A 20 -20.65 28.92 -14.06
N VAL A 21 -19.73 28.99 -15.02
CA VAL A 21 -18.36 28.44 -14.90
C VAL A 21 -17.62 29.01 -13.68
N LYS A 22 -17.68 30.33 -13.46
CA LYS A 22 -16.99 30.99 -12.35
C LYS A 22 -17.44 30.46 -10.98
N GLU A 23 -18.74 30.25 -10.81
CA GLU A 23 -19.28 29.67 -9.57
C GLU A 23 -18.90 28.18 -9.45
N GLY A 24 -18.91 27.44 -10.57
CA GLY A 24 -18.44 26.05 -10.60
C GLY A 24 -17.00 25.88 -10.13
N VAL A 25 -16.10 26.75 -10.60
CA VAL A 25 -14.69 26.78 -10.18
C VAL A 25 -14.58 27.01 -8.68
N LYS A 26 -15.24 28.05 -8.16
CA LYS A 26 -15.25 28.36 -6.72
C LYS A 26 -15.77 27.20 -5.87
N LEU A 27 -16.84 26.55 -6.30
CA LEU A 27 -17.42 25.40 -5.59
C LEU A 27 -16.51 24.15 -5.66
N ALA A 28 -15.82 23.94 -6.78
CA ALA A 28 -14.84 22.85 -6.92
C ALA A 28 -13.60 23.08 -6.05
N GLU A 29 -13.07 24.31 -6.01
CA GLU A 29 -11.97 24.73 -5.14
C GLU A 29 -12.33 24.50 -3.66
N ALA A 30 -13.52 24.92 -3.24
CA ALA A 30 -14.01 24.72 -1.87
C ALA A 30 -14.18 23.23 -1.51
N ARG A 31 -14.49 22.36 -2.48
CA ARG A 31 -14.62 20.90 -2.28
C ARG A 31 -13.27 20.21 -2.16
N ARG A 32 -12.21 20.75 -2.77
CA ARG A 32 -10.88 20.10 -2.87
C ARG A 32 -10.28 19.69 -1.50
N PRO A 33 -10.16 20.56 -0.48
CA PRO A 33 -9.59 20.15 0.82
C PRO A 33 -10.46 19.11 1.54
N VAL A 34 -11.80 19.19 1.39
CA VAL A 34 -12.73 18.20 1.98
C VAL A 34 -12.54 16.84 1.31
N MET A 35 -12.43 16.80 -0.02
CA MET A 35 -12.18 15.56 -0.73
C MET A 35 -10.80 14.97 -0.42
N LYS A 36 -9.77 15.81 -0.25
CA LYS A 36 -8.43 15.36 0.19
C LYS A 36 -8.51 14.70 1.58
N ALA A 37 -9.26 15.27 2.52
CA ALA A 37 -9.48 14.66 3.83
C ALA A 37 -10.23 13.31 3.73
N LEU A 38 -11.29 13.25 2.91
CA LEU A 38 -12.03 12.01 2.66
C LEU A 38 -11.14 10.92 2.04
N ILE A 39 -10.27 11.25 1.07
CA ILE A 39 -9.32 10.29 0.48
C ILE A 39 -8.49 9.61 1.58
N LYS A 40 -7.99 10.39 2.54
CA LYS A 40 -7.10 9.90 3.60
C LYS A 40 -7.83 9.09 4.67
N GLN A 41 -9.02 9.53 5.07
CA GLN A 41 -9.74 8.96 6.22
C GLN A 41 -10.76 7.90 5.82
N TYR A 42 -11.44 8.10 4.68
CA TYR A 42 -12.56 7.28 4.22
C TYR A 42 -12.47 7.04 2.71
N PRO A 43 -11.47 6.28 2.22
CA PRO A 43 -11.20 6.14 0.79
C PRO A 43 -12.40 5.60 0.00
N ARG A 44 -13.17 4.66 0.57
CA ARG A 44 -14.42 4.18 -0.06
C ARG A 44 -15.43 5.31 -0.26
N GLN A 45 -15.71 6.08 0.79
CA GLN A 45 -16.64 7.22 0.71
C GLN A 45 -16.14 8.31 -0.25
N ALA A 46 -14.83 8.56 -0.29
CA ALA A 46 -14.23 9.50 -1.25
C ALA A 46 -14.53 9.08 -2.70
N LEU A 47 -14.36 7.80 -3.01
CA LEU A 47 -14.64 7.22 -4.32
C LEU A 47 -16.14 7.25 -4.66
N ASP A 48 -17.01 6.91 -3.71
CA ASP A 48 -18.47 6.96 -3.86
C ASP A 48 -18.99 8.40 -4.07
N THR A 49 -18.27 9.40 -3.54
CA THR A 49 -18.59 10.83 -3.65
C THR A 49 -17.89 11.51 -4.85
N ALA A 50 -17.08 10.77 -5.60
CA ALA A 50 -16.37 11.29 -6.78
C ALA A 50 -17.38 11.72 -7.85
N VAL A 51 -17.04 12.76 -8.63
CA VAL A 51 -17.94 13.25 -9.69
C VAL A 51 -18.03 12.18 -10.80
N PRO A 52 -19.22 11.63 -11.13
CA PRO A 52 -19.37 10.56 -12.12
C PRO A 52 -18.70 10.90 -13.46
N MET A 53 -18.13 9.91 -14.14
CA MET A 53 -17.40 10.12 -15.40
C MET A 53 -18.29 10.72 -16.50
N VAL A 54 -19.55 10.29 -16.62
CA VAL A 54 -20.52 10.85 -17.57
C VAL A 54 -20.79 12.33 -17.33
N VAL A 55 -20.73 12.77 -16.06
CA VAL A 55 -20.84 14.18 -15.69
C VAL A 55 -19.54 14.90 -16.02
N ARG A 56 -18.39 14.34 -15.65
CA ARG A 56 -17.06 14.93 -15.88
C ARG A 56 -16.80 15.21 -17.36
N GLN A 57 -17.20 14.31 -18.26
CA GLN A 57 -17.05 14.47 -19.71
C GLN A 57 -17.79 15.70 -20.28
N GLN A 58 -18.76 16.25 -19.53
CA GLN A 58 -19.55 17.41 -19.92
C GLN A 58 -19.15 18.71 -19.19
N LEU A 59 -18.24 18.63 -18.21
CA LEU A 59 -17.81 19.79 -17.44
C LEU A 59 -16.71 20.57 -18.19
N PRO A 60 -16.65 21.91 -18.01
CA PRO A 60 -15.63 22.74 -18.64
C PRO A 60 -14.26 22.49 -18.00
N THR A 61 -13.19 22.61 -18.79
CA THR A 61 -11.81 22.34 -18.36
C THR A 61 -11.41 23.12 -17.10
N GLN A 62 -11.87 24.37 -16.94
CA GLN A 62 -11.54 25.16 -15.74
C GLN A 62 -12.06 24.53 -14.45
N VAL A 63 -13.22 23.88 -14.50
CA VAL A 63 -13.78 23.17 -13.33
C VAL A 63 -13.06 21.83 -13.14
N LEU A 64 -12.80 21.10 -14.24
CA LEU A 64 -12.09 19.82 -14.18
C LEU A 64 -10.70 19.94 -13.54
N GLN A 65 -9.97 21.04 -13.79
CA GLN A 65 -8.66 21.32 -13.18
C GLN A 65 -8.70 21.46 -11.66
N GLN A 66 -9.86 21.82 -11.09
CA GLN A 66 -10.02 21.96 -9.64
C GLN A 66 -10.46 20.66 -8.95
N LEU A 67 -11.03 19.72 -9.71
CA LEU A 67 -11.47 18.43 -9.20
C LEU A 67 -10.31 17.47 -8.93
N GLU A 68 -10.62 16.37 -8.25
CA GLU A 68 -9.79 15.18 -8.17
C GLU A 68 -9.41 14.67 -9.56
N ARG A 69 -8.15 14.23 -9.70
CA ARG A 69 -7.71 13.51 -10.90
C ARG A 69 -8.28 12.10 -10.88
N ARG A 70 -8.61 11.56 -12.05
CA ARG A 70 -8.89 10.13 -12.21
C ARG A 70 -7.57 9.39 -12.34
N VAL A 71 -7.36 8.42 -11.46
CA VAL A 71 -6.18 7.55 -11.50
C VAL A 71 -6.61 6.24 -12.14
N ASN A 72 -5.91 5.82 -13.18
CA ASN A 72 -6.07 4.51 -13.80
C ASN A 72 -4.74 4.12 -14.45
N GLN A 73 -3.82 3.58 -13.64
CA GLN A 73 -2.44 3.29 -14.06
C GLN A 73 -1.93 2.02 -13.37
N ARG A 74 -0.91 1.39 -13.96
CA ARG A 74 -0.06 0.43 -13.26
C ARG A 74 0.94 1.16 -12.38
N MET A 75 1.05 0.73 -11.12
CA MET A 75 1.99 1.30 -10.17
C MET A 75 2.61 0.18 -9.33
N ALA A 76 3.90 0.34 -8.99
CA ALA A 76 4.48 -0.47 -7.93
C ALA A 76 3.95 0.04 -6.59
N VAL A 77 3.47 -0.86 -5.75
CA VAL A 77 2.98 -0.55 -4.41
C VAL A 77 3.93 -1.14 -3.39
N THR A 78 4.51 -0.28 -2.57
CA THR A 78 5.29 -0.67 -1.40
C THR A 78 4.44 -0.53 -0.16
N VAL A 79 4.51 -1.52 0.74
CA VAL A 79 3.77 -1.52 2.00
C VAL A 79 4.75 -1.60 3.15
N PHE A 80 4.61 -0.66 4.09
CA PHE A 80 5.31 -0.67 5.36
C PHE A 80 4.28 -0.71 6.48
N GLN A 81 4.54 -1.54 7.47
CA GLN A 81 3.79 -1.57 8.71
C GLN A 81 4.72 -1.14 9.83
N GLY A 82 4.18 -0.60 10.92
CA GLY A 82 5.01 -0.07 11.97
C GLY A 82 4.35 -0.16 13.32
N THR A 83 5.17 -0.24 14.36
CA THR A 83 4.71 -0.36 15.74
C THR A 83 4.60 1.00 16.43
N PRO A 84 3.59 1.23 17.29
CA PRO A 84 3.53 2.45 18.07
C PRO A 84 4.71 2.54 19.06
N PRO A 85 5.11 3.74 19.50
CA PRO A 85 6.12 3.86 20.55
C PRO A 85 5.69 3.12 21.83
N PRO A 86 6.64 2.57 22.61
CA PRO A 86 6.34 1.95 23.90
C PRO A 86 5.51 2.86 24.81
N GLY A 87 4.42 2.33 25.38
CA GLY A 87 3.53 3.07 26.27
C GLY A 87 2.50 3.98 25.57
N SER A 88 2.41 3.93 24.24
CA SER A 88 1.35 4.64 23.50
C SER A 88 -0.03 4.05 23.82
N PRO A 89 -1.10 4.88 23.79
CA PRO A 89 -2.45 4.35 23.87
C PRO A 89 -2.75 3.42 22.68
N PRO A 90 -3.71 2.50 22.80
CA PRO A 90 -4.21 1.75 21.67
C PRO A 90 -4.63 2.68 20.53
N LEU A 91 -4.41 2.26 19.29
CA LEU A 91 -4.85 3.00 18.12
C LEU A 91 -6.37 3.15 18.14
N ALA A 92 -6.87 4.32 17.73
CA ALA A 92 -8.31 4.53 17.67
C ALA A 92 -8.93 3.62 16.59
N PRO A 93 -10.21 3.21 16.73
CA PRO A 93 -10.88 2.40 15.71
C PRO A 93 -10.79 3.04 14.32
N GLY A 94 -10.17 2.32 13.37
CA GLY A 94 -9.98 2.78 12.00
C GLY A 94 -8.67 3.52 11.72
N GLU A 95 -7.86 3.82 12.75
CA GLU A 95 -6.46 4.17 12.55
C GLU A 95 -5.67 2.91 12.23
N THR A 96 -4.67 3.04 11.35
CA THR A 96 -3.72 1.95 11.10
C THR A 96 -2.31 2.48 10.94
N LEU A 97 -1.34 1.74 11.49
CA LEU A 97 0.08 1.95 11.21
C LEU A 97 0.51 1.15 9.97
N THR A 98 -0.28 1.21 8.90
CA THR A 98 0.08 0.68 7.59
C THR A 98 0.23 1.82 6.60
N HIS A 99 1.45 2.04 6.15
CA HIS A 99 1.80 3.02 5.15
C HIS A 99 1.97 2.36 3.78
N ARG A 100 1.32 2.92 2.76
CA ARG A 100 1.40 2.41 1.38
C ARG A 100 1.82 3.52 0.45
N ILE A 101 2.80 3.19 -0.39
CA ILE A 101 3.35 4.12 -1.38
C ILE A 101 3.12 3.51 -2.76
N ALA A 102 2.37 4.21 -3.60
CA ALA A 102 2.19 3.87 -5.00
C ALA A 102 3.17 4.70 -5.85
N GLN A 103 4.08 4.02 -6.54
CA GLN A 103 5.06 4.63 -7.41
C GLN A 103 4.55 4.65 -8.85
N SER A 104 4.26 5.83 -9.37
CA SER A 104 4.04 6.05 -10.80
C SER A 104 5.38 6.27 -11.50
N VAL A 105 5.53 5.72 -12.70
CA VAL A 105 6.73 5.91 -13.55
C VAL A 105 6.89 7.38 -13.95
N ASN A 106 5.77 8.06 -14.24
CA ASN A 106 5.80 9.42 -14.78
C ASN A 106 5.60 10.48 -13.70
N ASP A 107 4.79 10.17 -12.68
CA ASP A 107 4.30 11.19 -11.75
C ASP A 107 5.00 11.14 -10.38
N GLY A 108 5.83 10.13 -10.12
CA GLY A 108 6.52 9.94 -8.83
C GLY A 108 5.69 9.17 -7.81
N ALA A 109 6.04 9.32 -6.53
CA ALA A 109 5.43 8.59 -5.41
C ALA A 109 4.14 9.25 -4.90
N PHE A 110 3.20 8.42 -4.44
CA PHE A 110 1.91 8.80 -3.87
C PHE A 110 1.58 8.00 -2.63
N ASN A 111 0.97 8.64 -1.63
CA ASN A 111 0.32 7.94 -0.54
C ASN A 111 -0.91 7.23 -1.09
N LEU A 112 -1.02 5.94 -0.80
CA LEU A 112 -2.11 5.10 -1.28
C LEU A 112 -3.05 4.72 -0.13
N TYR A 113 -4.29 5.16 -0.22
CA TYR A 113 -5.37 4.83 0.70
C TYR A 113 -6.31 3.82 0.05
N VAL A 114 -6.59 2.74 0.78
CA VAL A 114 -7.29 1.57 0.26
C VAL A 114 -8.37 1.10 1.23
N TYR A 115 -9.26 0.24 0.73
CA TYR A 115 -10.29 -0.44 1.51
C TYR A 115 -10.52 -1.85 0.94
N GLY A 116 -11.37 -2.64 1.59
CA GLY A 116 -11.77 -3.96 1.10
C GLY A 116 -10.57 -4.90 0.96
N ARG A 117 -10.51 -5.65 -0.15
CA ARG A 117 -9.43 -6.62 -0.43
C ARG A 117 -8.03 -6.01 -0.30
N ARG A 118 -7.81 -4.81 -0.84
CA ARG A 118 -6.48 -4.17 -0.87
C ARG A 118 -5.97 -3.81 0.53
N ALA A 119 -6.85 -3.58 1.50
CA ALA A 119 -6.46 -3.30 2.87
C ALA A 119 -5.83 -4.52 3.57
N GLN A 120 -6.14 -5.73 3.10
CA GLN A 120 -5.58 -6.99 3.61
C GLN A 120 -4.22 -7.32 2.99
N ILE A 121 -3.79 -6.59 1.97
CA ILE A 121 -2.49 -6.78 1.32
C ILE A 121 -1.45 -5.98 2.11
N VAL A 122 -0.52 -6.72 2.71
CA VAL A 122 0.59 -6.19 3.53
C VAL A 122 1.97 -6.47 2.91
N ILE A 123 2.00 -6.91 1.65
CA ILE A 123 3.22 -7.17 0.89
C ILE A 123 3.36 -6.22 -0.30
N ASN A 124 4.59 -6.03 -0.77
CA ASN A 124 4.86 -5.25 -1.96
C ASN A 124 4.19 -5.88 -3.19
N THR A 125 3.60 -5.04 -4.03
CA THR A 125 2.93 -5.44 -5.28
C THR A 125 3.52 -4.63 -6.44
N PRO A 126 4.48 -5.18 -7.21
CA PRO A 126 5.29 -4.40 -8.13
C PRO A 126 4.54 -3.86 -9.36
N ASN A 127 3.38 -4.42 -9.69
CA ASN A 127 2.60 -4.06 -10.87
C ASN A 127 1.08 -4.05 -10.58
N ALA A 128 0.69 -3.31 -9.54
CA ALA A 128 -0.70 -3.23 -9.11
C ALA A 128 -1.53 -2.36 -10.06
N ALA A 129 -2.79 -2.74 -10.32
CA ALA A 129 -3.73 -1.90 -11.05
C ALA A 129 -4.33 -0.85 -10.11
N ILE A 130 -3.89 0.40 -10.19
CA ILE A 130 -4.39 1.47 -9.32
C ILE A 130 -5.43 2.29 -10.08
N LEU A 131 -6.70 2.05 -9.74
CA LEU A 131 -7.86 2.78 -10.23
C LEU A 131 -8.48 3.57 -9.08
N GLY A 132 -8.83 4.83 -9.30
CA GLY A 132 -9.49 5.63 -8.27
C GLY A 132 -9.42 7.13 -8.52
N ILE A 133 -9.24 7.89 -7.43
CA ILE A 133 -9.15 9.35 -7.46
C ILE A 133 -7.95 9.84 -6.67
N GLY A 134 -7.39 10.98 -7.08
CA GLY A 134 -6.29 11.60 -6.37
C GLY A 134 -6.40 13.11 -6.26
N ILE A 135 -5.88 13.64 -5.15
CA ILE A 135 -5.65 15.08 -4.95
C ILE A 135 -4.23 15.23 -4.43
N ASP A 136 -3.45 16.03 -5.15
CA ASP A 136 -2.02 16.23 -4.89
C ASP A 136 -1.29 14.87 -4.84
N ARG A 137 -0.72 14.51 -3.69
CA ARG A 137 0.06 13.28 -3.46
C ARG A 137 -0.73 12.17 -2.77
N GLU A 138 -2.04 12.34 -2.64
CA GLU A 138 -2.94 11.39 -1.96
C GLU A 138 -3.83 10.69 -3.00
N ILE A 139 -3.85 9.35 -3.01
CA ILE A 139 -4.72 8.54 -3.89
C ILE A 139 -5.64 7.68 -3.03
N ALA A 140 -6.94 7.71 -3.30
CA ALA A 140 -7.86 6.65 -2.89
C ALA A 140 -8.05 5.69 -4.05
N ALA A 141 -7.88 4.39 -3.82
CA ALA A 141 -8.00 3.37 -4.86
C ALA A 141 -9.16 2.40 -4.60
N TYR A 142 -9.86 2.02 -5.68
CA TYR A 142 -10.84 0.94 -5.68
C TYR A 142 -10.18 -0.40 -5.35
N GLU A 143 -10.91 -1.29 -4.68
CA GLU A 143 -10.41 -2.64 -4.38
C GLU A 143 -10.29 -3.54 -5.64
N SER A 144 -11.14 -3.26 -6.63
CA SER A 144 -11.19 -3.95 -7.92
C SER A 144 -10.07 -3.44 -8.84
N PRO A 145 -9.42 -4.33 -9.63
CA PRO A 145 -8.44 -3.95 -10.65
C PRO A 145 -9.07 -3.42 -11.94
N LEU A 146 -10.40 -3.30 -11.99
CA LEU A 146 -11.16 -2.71 -13.08
C LEU A 146 -12.27 -1.81 -12.54
N ARG A 147 -12.77 -0.91 -13.38
CA ARG A 147 -14.02 -0.17 -13.15
C ARG A 147 -15.04 -0.49 -14.23
N VAL A 148 -16.31 -0.37 -13.89
CA VAL A 148 -17.41 -0.41 -14.87
C VAL A 148 -17.58 0.99 -15.46
N LEU A 149 -17.78 1.08 -16.78
CA LEU A 149 -18.12 2.36 -17.43
C LEU A 149 -19.60 2.70 -17.19
N GLU A 150 -19.87 3.97 -16.95
CA GLU A 150 -21.22 4.46 -16.69
C GLU A 150 -22.05 4.52 -17.97
N VAL A 151 -23.37 4.30 -17.89
CA VAL A 151 -24.26 4.52 -19.05
C VAL A 151 -24.16 5.99 -19.49
N GLY A 152 -23.91 6.21 -20.79
CA GLY A 152 -23.65 7.51 -21.39
C GLY A 152 -22.18 7.96 -21.33
N GLU A 153 -21.30 7.24 -20.63
CA GLU A 153 -19.87 7.51 -20.66
C GLU A 153 -19.29 7.14 -22.02
N VAL A 154 -18.51 8.04 -22.61
CA VAL A 154 -17.76 7.77 -23.84
C VAL A 154 -16.45 7.05 -23.49
N PRO A 155 -16.18 5.84 -23.99
CA PRO A 155 -14.96 5.10 -23.68
C PRO A 155 -13.68 5.81 -24.12
N ASP A 156 -12.60 5.66 -23.36
CA ASP A 156 -11.30 6.24 -23.67
C ASP A 156 -10.65 5.54 -24.89
N GLN A 157 -10.61 6.24 -26.02
CA GLN A 157 -10.08 5.74 -27.29
C GLN A 157 -8.55 5.64 -27.31
N SER A 158 -7.85 6.18 -26.31
CA SER A 158 -6.40 6.00 -26.20
C SER A 158 -6.01 4.60 -25.69
N LYS A 159 -6.98 3.87 -25.13
CA LYS A 159 -6.80 2.51 -24.63
C LYS A 159 -7.12 1.47 -25.68
N GLN A 160 -6.55 0.28 -25.51
CA GLN A 160 -6.89 -0.85 -26.36
C GLN A 160 -8.37 -1.21 -26.19
N GLN A 161 -9.10 -1.28 -27.31
CA GLN A 161 -10.50 -1.69 -27.32
C GLN A 161 -10.59 -3.21 -27.52
N VAL A 162 -11.08 -3.93 -26.51
CA VAL A 162 -11.22 -5.39 -26.54
C VAL A 162 -12.68 -5.74 -26.78
N THR A 163 -13.01 -6.01 -28.04
CA THR A 163 -14.39 -6.27 -28.51
C THR A 163 -14.78 -7.75 -28.53
N VAL A 164 -13.86 -8.64 -28.17
CA VAL A 164 -14.10 -10.07 -27.98
C VAL A 164 -13.98 -10.34 -26.48
N CYS A 165 -15.04 -10.87 -25.88
CA CYS A 165 -15.06 -11.13 -24.45
C CYS A 165 -13.98 -12.17 -24.09
N PRO A 166 -13.00 -11.85 -23.21
CA PRO A 166 -11.89 -12.74 -22.88
C PRO A 166 -12.33 -14.02 -22.14
N ILE A 167 -13.55 -14.04 -21.60
CA ILE A 167 -14.08 -15.19 -20.88
C ILE A 167 -14.75 -16.21 -21.82
N SER A 168 -15.50 -15.74 -22.84
CA SER A 168 -16.29 -16.61 -23.73
C SER A 168 -15.77 -16.71 -25.16
N GLY A 169 -14.91 -15.79 -25.60
CA GLY A 169 -14.49 -15.68 -27.00
C GLY A 169 -15.56 -15.12 -27.94
N ILE A 170 -16.70 -14.67 -27.43
CA ILE A 170 -17.78 -14.08 -28.24
C ILE A 170 -17.45 -12.62 -28.55
N LYS A 171 -17.64 -12.21 -29.81
CA LYS A 171 -17.58 -10.79 -30.21
C LYS A 171 -18.81 -10.04 -29.67
N THR A 172 -18.58 -9.04 -28.85
CA THR A 172 -19.59 -8.31 -28.05
C THR A 172 -19.78 -6.86 -28.51
N ALA A 173 -18.84 -6.33 -29.29
CA ALA A 173 -18.93 -5.01 -29.90
C ALA A 173 -18.26 -4.99 -31.29
N ASN A 174 -18.62 -4.04 -32.12
CA ASN A 174 -17.88 -3.68 -33.34
C ASN A 174 -17.11 -2.38 -33.12
N ASP A 175 -16.10 -2.13 -33.96
CA ASP A 175 -15.19 -0.98 -33.82
C ASP A 175 -15.96 0.35 -33.77
N ASP A 176 -17.00 0.51 -34.60
CA ASP A 176 -17.84 1.71 -34.61
C ASP A 176 -18.57 1.97 -33.27
N GLN A 177 -18.87 0.91 -32.50
CA GLN A 177 -19.54 1.02 -31.21
C GLN A 177 -18.56 1.40 -30.09
N THR A 178 -17.25 1.19 -30.30
CA THR A 178 -16.25 1.44 -29.24
C THR A 178 -16.04 2.92 -28.95
N ALA A 179 -16.34 3.78 -29.93
CA ALA A 179 -16.26 5.24 -29.81
C ALA A 179 -17.58 5.91 -29.37
N GLN A 180 -18.65 5.13 -29.17
CA GLN A 180 -19.97 5.65 -28.80
C GLN A 180 -20.19 5.62 -27.28
N PRO A 181 -21.07 6.49 -26.74
CA PRO A 181 -21.49 6.41 -25.35
C PRO A 181 -22.02 5.01 -24.99
N VAL A 182 -21.66 4.50 -23.82
CA VAL A 182 -22.14 3.20 -23.32
C VAL A 182 -23.67 3.22 -23.21
N GLU A 183 -24.33 2.24 -23.83
CA GLU A 183 -25.78 2.12 -23.84
C GLU A 183 -26.31 1.38 -22.60
N THR A 184 -27.59 1.57 -22.26
CA THR A 184 -28.23 0.84 -21.15
C THR A 184 -28.14 -0.68 -21.30
N ALA A 185 -28.19 -1.20 -22.54
CA ALA A 185 -28.04 -2.63 -22.81
C ALA A 185 -26.63 -3.17 -22.50
N GLN A 186 -25.64 -2.29 -22.41
CA GLN A 186 -24.25 -2.60 -22.13
C GLN A 186 -23.86 -2.28 -20.67
N ALA A 187 -24.83 -1.89 -19.84
CA ALA A 187 -24.61 -1.66 -18.42
C ALA A 187 -23.95 -2.89 -17.76
N ASP A 188 -22.95 -2.65 -16.91
CA ASP A 188 -22.13 -3.68 -16.25
C ASP A 188 -21.28 -4.58 -17.17
N ALA A 189 -21.37 -4.40 -18.49
CA ALA A 189 -20.66 -5.22 -19.47
C ALA A 189 -19.41 -4.53 -20.03
N VAL A 190 -19.35 -3.19 -20.00
CA VAL A 190 -18.17 -2.44 -20.45
C VAL A 190 -17.33 -2.05 -19.24
N VAL A 191 -16.09 -2.53 -19.22
CA VAL A 191 -15.16 -2.30 -18.10
C VAL A 191 -13.87 -1.68 -18.62
N GLU A 192 -13.17 -0.99 -17.74
CA GLU A 192 -11.88 -0.38 -18.04
C GLU A 192 -10.84 -0.75 -17.00
N THR A 193 -9.67 -1.12 -17.49
CA THR A 193 -8.44 -1.37 -16.74
C THR A 193 -7.42 -0.25 -17.05
N PRO A 194 -6.20 -0.27 -16.49
CA PRO A 194 -5.16 0.67 -16.90
C PRO A 194 -4.83 0.60 -18.40
N GLU A 195 -4.90 -0.58 -19.01
CA GLU A 195 -4.46 -0.83 -20.38
C GLU A 195 -5.59 -0.74 -21.42
N GLU A 196 -6.79 -1.14 -21.05
CA GLU A 196 -7.82 -1.50 -22.03
C GLU A 196 -9.24 -1.17 -21.57
N VAL A 197 -10.12 -1.01 -22.56
CA VAL A 197 -11.57 -1.03 -22.39
C VAL A 197 -12.08 -2.35 -22.95
N VAL A 198 -12.75 -3.14 -22.12
CA VAL A 198 -13.18 -4.50 -22.45
C VAL A 198 -14.70 -4.58 -22.50
N TYR A 199 -15.21 -5.13 -23.59
CA TYR A 199 -16.63 -5.38 -23.82
C TYR A 199 -16.94 -6.84 -23.49
N LEU A 200 -17.61 -7.07 -22.36
CA LEU A 200 -17.96 -8.40 -21.87
C LEU A 200 -19.36 -8.79 -22.34
N CYS A 201 -19.70 -10.08 -22.21
CA CYS A 201 -21.05 -10.55 -22.53
C CYS A 201 -22.12 -10.10 -21.52
N GLY A 202 -21.71 -9.55 -20.36
CA GLY A 202 -22.58 -9.10 -19.28
C GLY A 202 -21.84 -9.09 -17.94
N GLY A 203 -22.52 -8.61 -16.89
CA GLY A 203 -21.93 -8.46 -15.54
C GLY A 203 -21.43 -9.77 -14.92
N TYR A 204 -21.94 -10.93 -15.33
CA TYR A 204 -21.46 -12.23 -14.83
C TYR A 204 -20.02 -12.55 -15.30
N HIS A 205 -19.62 -12.09 -16.50
CA HIS A 205 -18.23 -12.24 -16.96
C HIS A 205 -17.32 -11.16 -16.39
N ARG A 206 -17.85 -10.02 -15.92
CA ARG A 206 -17.07 -8.99 -15.23
C ARG A 206 -16.42 -9.55 -13.98
N ASP A 207 -17.18 -10.27 -13.16
CA ASP A 207 -16.67 -10.75 -11.87
C ASP A 207 -15.58 -11.83 -12.08
N THR A 208 -15.78 -12.74 -13.03
CA THR A 208 -14.75 -13.71 -13.44
C THR A 208 -13.51 -13.02 -14.02
N TYR A 209 -13.70 -11.99 -14.84
CA TYR A 209 -12.59 -11.24 -15.42
C TYR A 209 -11.80 -10.47 -14.36
N ALA A 210 -12.49 -9.80 -13.43
CA ALA A 210 -11.88 -9.14 -12.29
C ALA A 210 -11.06 -10.14 -11.45
N GLN A 211 -11.58 -11.36 -11.23
CA GLN A 211 -10.86 -12.39 -10.49
C GLN A 211 -9.59 -12.86 -11.19
N GLN A 212 -9.61 -12.99 -12.53
CA GLN A 212 -8.41 -13.29 -13.32
C GLN A 212 -7.36 -12.17 -13.18
N LEU A 213 -7.79 -10.91 -13.27
CA LEU A 213 -6.90 -9.76 -13.07
C LEU A 213 -6.34 -9.69 -11.65
N ILE A 214 -7.13 -10.06 -10.64
CA ILE A 214 -6.70 -10.16 -9.24
C ILE A 214 -5.59 -11.21 -9.09
N TYR A 215 -5.75 -12.39 -9.70
CA TYR A 215 -4.72 -13.44 -9.65
C TYR A 215 -3.48 -13.12 -10.47
N ALA A 216 -3.61 -12.29 -11.50
CA ALA A 216 -2.48 -11.80 -12.29
C ALA A 216 -1.79 -10.57 -11.66
N GLU A 217 -2.38 -9.95 -10.63
CA GLU A 217 -1.87 -8.72 -10.04
C GLU A 217 -0.48 -8.94 -9.42
N GLY A 218 0.44 -7.99 -9.65
CA GLY A 218 1.83 -8.12 -9.23
C GLY A 218 2.72 -8.95 -10.18
N SER A 219 2.14 -9.58 -11.21
CA SER A 219 2.94 -10.17 -12.30
C SER A 219 3.60 -9.07 -13.12
N THR A 220 4.90 -9.23 -13.38
CA THR A 220 5.70 -8.31 -14.22
C THR A 220 5.90 -8.84 -15.64
N GLY A 221 5.38 -10.03 -15.96
CA GLY A 221 5.60 -10.71 -17.26
C GLY A 221 7.04 -11.19 -17.48
N GLY A 222 7.95 -10.96 -16.54
CA GLY A 222 9.31 -11.50 -16.54
C GLY A 222 9.37 -12.95 -16.07
N PRO A 223 10.50 -13.65 -16.26
CA PRO A 223 10.71 -14.98 -15.72
C PRO A 223 10.51 -14.96 -14.20
N LEU A 224 9.52 -15.70 -13.71
CA LEU A 224 9.38 -15.99 -12.28
C LEU A 224 10.21 -17.25 -11.98
N SER A 225 10.97 -17.23 -10.90
CA SER A 225 11.54 -18.46 -10.36
C SER A 225 10.42 -19.45 -10.09
N ILE A 226 10.61 -20.72 -10.48
CA ILE A 226 9.62 -21.79 -10.26
C ILE A 226 9.24 -21.83 -8.77
N SER A 227 7.98 -21.54 -8.45
CA SER A 227 7.40 -21.71 -7.12
C SER A 227 6.73 -23.10 -7.02
N GLY A 228 7.54 -24.15 -6.85
CA GLY A 228 7.14 -25.55 -6.62
C GLY A 228 7.19 -26.48 -7.85
N PRO A 229 7.36 -27.82 -7.72
CA PRO A 229 7.34 -28.69 -6.54
C PRO A 229 8.72 -29.29 -6.19
N LEU A 230 9.43 -28.62 -5.28
CA LEU A 230 10.48 -29.11 -4.36
C LEU A 230 10.20 -28.39 -3.03
N PRO A 231 10.61 -28.87 -1.83
CA PRO A 231 9.91 -28.51 -0.59
C PRO A 231 10.03 -27.00 -0.32
N ALA A 232 8.91 -26.30 -0.54
CA ALA A 232 8.64 -24.88 -0.38
C ALA A 232 9.25 -23.90 -1.41
N ALA A 233 8.45 -22.90 -1.77
CA ALA A 233 8.92 -21.68 -2.43
C ALA A 233 9.95 -20.97 -1.53
N PRO A 234 10.95 -20.26 -2.09
CA PRO A 234 11.89 -19.48 -1.30
C PRO A 234 11.09 -18.43 -0.50
N THR A 235 11.09 -18.56 0.82
CA THR A 235 10.62 -17.52 1.72
C THR A 235 11.81 -17.04 2.54
N PRO A 236 11.99 -15.71 2.73
CA PRO A 236 13.05 -15.18 3.60
C PRO A 236 12.89 -15.65 5.06
N ALA A 237 11.75 -16.24 5.43
CA ALA A 237 11.50 -16.75 6.76
C ALA A 237 12.10 -18.15 7.05
N LEU A 238 12.85 -18.76 6.14
CA LEU A 238 13.47 -20.08 6.34
C LEU A 238 14.99 -20.04 6.11
N GLY A 239 15.72 -20.84 6.88
CA GLY A 239 17.17 -20.99 6.76
C GLY A 239 17.95 -19.90 7.51
N GLN A 240 18.95 -19.35 6.85
CA GLN A 240 19.81 -18.30 7.38
C GLN A 240 19.46 -16.97 6.73
N LEU A 241 18.78 -16.09 7.46
CA LEU A 241 18.44 -14.74 7.01
C LEU A 241 19.67 -13.83 7.14
N LYS A 242 20.22 -13.37 6.02
CA LYS A 242 21.32 -12.40 6.02
C LYS A 242 20.79 -11.00 6.29
N VAL A 243 21.25 -10.38 7.36
CA VAL A 243 20.82 -9.05 7.79
C VAL A 243 21.98 -8.06 7.70
N LEU A 244 21.78 -6.98 6.95
CA LEU A 244 22.65 -5.80 7.00
C LEU A 244 22.09 -4.82 8.02
N TYR A 245 22.81 -4.58 9.12
CA TYR A 245 22.40 -3.66 10.18
C TYR A 245 23.23 -2.37 10.10
N ILE A 246 22.57 -1.24 9.86
CA ILE A 246 23.19 0.05 9.59
C ILE A 246 22.80 1.06 10.68
N PRO A 247 23.65 1.31 11.68
CA PRO A 247 23.50 2.48 12.54
C PRO A 247 23.71 3.74 11.70
N LEU A 248 22.82 4.73 11.79
CA LEU A 248 22.92 5.95 10.99
C LEU A 248 22.67 7.22 11.79
N THR A 249 23.19 8.33 11.28
CA THR A 249 22.91 9.68 11.77
C THR A 249 22.43 10.55 10.62
N PHE A 250 21.54 11.49 10.90
CA PHE A 250 21.23 12.57 9.94
C PHE A 250 22.41 13.55 9.86
N GLN A 251 22.46 14.35 8.79
CA GLN A 251 23.55 15.29 8.56
C GLN A 251 23.83 16.23 9.76
N ASP A 252 22.76 16.65 10.42
CA ASP A 252 22.73 17.56 11.57
C ASP A 252 22.90 16.85 12.93
N GLN A 253 23.01 15.53 12.95
CA GLN A 253 23.23 14.74 14.16
C GLN A 253 24.70 14.27 14.26
N ASN A 254 25.19 14.20 15.50
CA ASN A 254 26.55 13.74 15.80
C ASN A 254 26.60 12.56 16.78
N ALA A 255 25.51 12.33 17.53
CA ALA A 255 25.40 11.19 18.42
C ALA A 255 24.96 9.96 17.60
N VAL A 256 25.83 8.95 17.55
CA VAL A 256 25.50 7.66 16.93
C VAL A 256 24.40 6.99 17.76
N PRO A 257 23.35 6.43 17.12
CA PRO A 257 22.19 5.90 17.82
C PRO A 257 22.43 4.62 18.63
N SER A 258 23.38 3.79 18.21
CA SER A 258 23.76 2.58 18.94
C SER A 258 25.23 2.23 18.66
N THR A 259 25.87 1.56 19.61
CA THR A 259 27.23 1.04 19.41
C THR A 259 27.20 -0.26 18.60
N GLU A 260 28.32 -0.62 17.99
CA GLU A 260 28.46 -1.90 17.29
C GLU A 260 28.15 -3.09 18.20
N ALA A 261 28.69 -3.07 19.43
CA ALA A 261 28.47 -4.14 20.42
C ALA A 261 27.00 -4.28 20.81
N ALA A 262 26.30 -3.15 21.01
CA ALA A 262 24.86 -3.15 21.31
C ALA A 262 24.02 -3.63 20.11
N SER A 263 24.37 -3.20 18.89
CA SER A 263 23.71 -3.64 17.66
C SER A 263 23.81 -5.16 17.47
N TYR A 264 25.02 -5.73 17.66
CA TYR A 264 25.19 -7.18 17.63
C TYR A 264 24.49 -7.88 18.79
N GLN A 265 24.39 -7.27 19.97
CA GLN A 265 23.65 -7.86 21.09
C GLN A 265 22.16 -7.99 20.75
N VAL A 266 21.54 -6.92 20.26
CA VAL A 266 20.13 -6.95 19.81
C VAL A 266 19.92 -8.05 18.78
N MET A 267 20.78 -8.13 17.76
CA MET A 267 20.61 -9.12 16.70
C MET A 267 20.91 -10.56 17.14
N ARG A 268 21.79 -10.78 18.13
CA ARG A 268 21.94 -12.10 18.78
C ARG A 268 20.65 -12.53 19.46
N ASP A 269 20.00 -11.62 20.18
CA ASP A 269 18.76 -11.92 20.90
C ASP A 269 17.58 -12.12 19.94
N VAL A 270 17.51 -11.34 18.85
CA VAL A 270 16.57 -11.59 17.73
C VAL A 270 16.83 -12.95 17.10
N SER A 271 18.09 -13.34 16.90
CA SER A 271 18.44 -14.66 16.36
C SER A 271 17.99 -15.80 17.28
N ASN A 272 18.17 -15.64 18.59
CA ASN A 272 17.72 -16.61 19.59
C ASN A 272 16.19 -16.74 19.59
N TYR A 273 15.49 -15.60 19.54
CA TYR A 273 14.03 -15.57 19.41
C TYR A 273 13.56 -16.33 18.17
N TYR A 274 14.12 -16.04 17.00
CA TYR A 274 13.73 -16.73 15.77
C TYR A 274 14.07 -18.21 15.78
N LEU A 275 15.22 -18.59 16.32
CA LEU A 275 15.59 -20.00 16.45
C LEU A 275 14.58 -20.77 17.30
N GLN A 276 14.15 -20.18 18.42
CA GLN A 276 13.15 -20.77 19.31
C GLN A 276 11.75 -20.79 18.68
N SER A 277 11.28 -19.64 18.20
CA SER A 277 9.91 -19.45 17.69
C SER A 277 9.64 -20.25 16.41
N SER A 278 10.68 -20.47 15.60
CA SER A 278 10.62 -21.21 14.34
C SER A 278 10.93 -22.71 14.46
N TYR A 279 11.20 -23.22 15.67
CA TYR A 279 11.64 -24.61 15.90
C TYR A 279 12.93 -24.96 15.14
N GLY A 280 13.89 -24.04 15.13
CA GLY A 280 15.20 -24.21 14.47
C GLY A 280 15.19 -23.99 12.96
N LYS A 281 14.06 -23.54 12.38
CA LYS A 281 13.93 -23.34 10.93
C LYS A 281 14.50 -22.02 10.43
N LEU A 282 14.66 -21.02 11.30
CA LEU A 282 15.22 -19.70 10.99
C LEU A 282 16.30 -19.30 12.00
N THR A 283 17.38 -18.74 11.48
CA THR A 283 18.39 -18.00 12.25
C THR A 283 18.80 -16.76 11.46
N THR A 284 19.40 -15.77 12.13
CA THR A 284 19.92 -14.57 11.47
C THR A 284 21.44 -14.63 11.35
N LEU A 285 21.97 -14.15 10.22
CA LEU A 285 23.38 -13.85 10.02
C LEU A 285 23.53 -12.35 9.82
N THR A 286 23.87 -11.66 10.91
CA THR A 286 23.94 -10.20 10.90
C THR A 286 25.35 -9.71 10.61
N THR A 287 25.47 -8.72 9.73
CA THR A 287 26.66 -7.85 9.63
C THR A 287 26.28 -6.44 10.05
N VAL A 288 26.97 -5.87 11.04
CA VAL A 288 26.81 -4.48 11.46
C VAL A 288 27.84 -3.62 10.73
N THR A 289 27.40 -2.52 10.09
CA THR A 289 28.33 -1.58 9.45
C THR A 289 28.91 -0.61 10.48
N PRO A 290 30.05 0.05 10.18
CA PRO A 290 30.36 1.32 10.83
C PRO A 290 29.18 2.29 10.67
N PRO A 291 28.93 3.19 11.64
CA PRO A 291 27.85 4.15 11.52
C PRO A 291 27.99 5.03 10.27
N VAL A 292 26.88 5.23 9.57
CA VAL A 292 26.84 6.09 8.37
C VAL A 292 26.23 7.44 8.69
N LYS A 293 26.58 8.46 7.91
CA LYS A 293 25.96 9.79 7.98
C LYS A 293 25.18 10.06 6.70
N LEU A 294 23.88 10.25 6.84
CA LEU A 294 23.00 10.53 5.72
C LEU A 294 23.29 11.92 5.10
N PRO A 295 23.04 12.10 3.80
CA PRO A 295 23.42 13.31 3.06
C PRO A 295 22.53 14.52 3.36
N LYS A 296 21.41 14.36 4.06
CA LYS A 296 20.45 15.42 4.38
C LYS A 296 20.17 15.46 5.89
N ASN A 297 19.70 16.61 6.36
CA ASN A 297 19.23 16.76 7.74
C ASN A 297 17.90 16.02 7.96
N GLU A 298 17.57 15.75 9.22
CA GLU A 298 16.35 15.03 9.60
C GLU A 298 15.08 15.68 9.03
N ALA A 299 14.99 17.02 9.15
CA ALA A 299 13.84 17.79 8.69
C ALA A 299 13.56 17.62 7.18
N TRP A 300 14.58 17.39 6.35
CA TRP A 300 14.40 17.14 4.93
C TRP A 300 13.64 15.84 4.67
N TYR A 301 13.94 14.77 5.42
CA TYR A 301 13.25 13.49 5.30
C TYR A 301 11.83 13.56 5.87
N VAL A 302 11.63 14.23 7.01
CA VAL A 302 10.29 14.50 7.58
C VAL A 302 9.39 15.20 6.57
N GLN A 303 9.91 16.22 5.87
CA GLN A 303 9.14 16.95 4.85
C GLN A 303 8.70 16.08 3.67
N LYS A 304 9.37 14.95 3.42
CA LYS A 304 8.98 13.96 2.41
C LYS A 304 7.80 13.08 2.84
N ASP A 305 7.28 13.24 4.04
CA ASP A 305 6.06 12.54 4.49
C ASP A 305 4.91 13.49 4.87
N THR A 306 5.13 14.80 4.92
CA THR A 306 4.12 15.81 5.30
C THR A 306 3.47 16.53 4.10
N SER A 307 3.93 16.26 2.88
CA SER A 307 3.49 16.79 1.57
C SER A 307 3.10 18.28 1.50
N ASN A 308 4.09 19.16 1.33
CA ASN A 308 3.95 20.51 0.73
C ASN A 308 4.17 20.45 -0.80
N GLY A 309 3.51 19.51 -1.49
CA GLY A 309 3.48 19.45 -2.96
C GLY A 309 4.64 18.70 -3.67
N GLY A 310 5.56 18.06 -2.95
CA GLY A 310 6.62 17.19 -3.52
C GLY A 310 6.33 15.69 -3.38
N ASP A 311 7.18 14.84 -3.95
CA ASP A 311 7.10 13.37 -3.81
C ASP A 311 7.06 12.94 -2.33
N VAL A 312 6.24 11.93 -2.06
CA VAL A 312 6.05 11.36 -0.72
C VAL A 312 6.72 9.99 -0.63
N ASP A 313 7.86 9.92 0.07
CA ASP A 313 8.56 8.67 0.34
C ASP A 313 9.74 8.85 1.31
N GLY A 314 9.48 9.43 2.49
CA GLY A 314 10.54 9.74 3.45
C GLY A 314 11.31 8.49 3.91
N LEU A 315 10.59 7.44 4.32
CA LEU A 315 11.18 6.17 4.74
C LEU A 315 12.08 5.55 3.66
N SER A 316 11.61 5.38 2.41
CA SER A 316 12.43 4.73 1.40
C SER A 316 13.63 5.59 0.99
N LEU A 317 13.52 6.92 1.07
CA LEU A 317 14.67 7.82 0.87
C LEU A 317 15.73 7.66 1.97
N GLU A 318 15.32 7.49 3.23
CA GLU A 318 16.25 7.17 4.32
C GLU A 318 16.99 5.87 4.06
N MET A 319 16.24 4.81 3.72
CA MET A 319 16.81 3.49 3.45
C MET A 319 17.74 3.52 2.22
N THR A 320 17.34 4.21 1.15
CA THR A 320 18.14 4.36 -0.07
C THR A 320 19.46 5.05 0.23
N HIS A 321 19.43 6.20 0.89
CA HIS A 321 20.66 6.91 1.25
C HIS A 321 21.52 6.11 2.24
N ALA A 322 20.92 5.43 3.23
CA ALA A 322 21.66 4.58 4.17
C ALA A 322 22.41 3.45 3.46
N ARG A 323 21.75 2.77 2.52
CA ARG A 323 22.34 1.73 1.68
C ARG A 323 23.46 2.25 0.79
N GLU A 324 23.30 3.43 0.21
CA GLU A 324 24.33 4.07 -0.60
C GLU A 324 25.58 4.42 0.22
N GLU A 325 25.40 4.99 1.43
CA GLU A 325 26.54 5.28 2.33
C GLU A 325 27.21 4.00 2.81
N ALA A 326 26.44 2.96 3.16
CA ALA A 326 26.99 1.66 3.55
C ALA A 326 27.76 1.00 2.39
N ARG A 327 27.25 1.09 1.16
CA ARG A 327 27.93 0.57 -0.03
C ARG A 327 29.29 1.25 -0.26
N ARG A 328 29.40 2.56 0.02
CA ARG A 328 30.70 3.27 -0.06
C ARG A 328 31.73 2.75 0.94
N LEU A 329 31.28 2.12 2.02
CA LEU A 329 32.14 1.45 3.01
C LEU A 329 32.40 -0.03 2.67
N GLY A 330 31.91 -0.53 1.53
CA GLY A 330 32.10 -1.91 1.09
C GLY A 330 30.99 -2.88 1.49
N PHE A 331 29.85 -2.39 1.98
CA PHE A 331 28.70 -3.23 2.34
C PHE A 331 27.59 -3.08 1.28
N ASP A 332 27.57 -3.98 0.29
CA ASP A 332 26.50 -3.97 -0.71
C ASP A 332 25.23 -4.62 -0.13
N TYR A 333 24.13 -3.88 -0.08
CA TYR A 333 22.86 -4.39 0.46
C TYR A 333 22.30 -5.57 -0.35
N ASN A 334 22.69 -5.75 -1.63
CA ASN A 334 22.23 -6.87 -2.46
C ASN A 334 22.79 -8.22 -2.00
N ASP A 335 23.82 -8.23 -1.14
CA ASP A 335 24.38 -9.46 -0.55
C ASP A 335 23.56 -9.97 0.64
N TYR A 336 22.53 -9.23 1.04
CA TYR A 336 21.71 -9.46 2.23
C TYR A 336 20.22 -9.56 1.86
N ASP A 337 19.46 -10.29 2.67
CA ASP A 337 18.03 -10.50 2.47
C ASP A 337 17.20 -9.34 3.06
N VAL A 338 17.68 -8.78 4.18
CA VAL A 338 17.02 -7.68 4.91
C VAL A 338 18.03 -6.60 5.28
N THR A 339 17.61 -5.34 5.15
CA THR A 339 18.36 -4.18 5.67
C THR A 339 17.62 -3.58 6.87
N VAL A 340 18.30 -3.50 8.00
CA VAL A 340 17.85 -2.83 9.23
C VAL A 340 18.61 -1.54 9.38
N VAL A 341 17.91 -0.41 9.47
CA VAL A 341 18.50 0.89 9.83
C VAL A 341 18.16 1.22 11.28
N ARG A 342 19.18 1.59 12.07
CA ARG A 342 19.02 2.09 13.43
C ARG A 342 19.29 3.58 13.46
N LEU A 343 18.27 4.37 13.81
CA LEU A 343 18.26 5.83 13.70
C LEU A 343 17.53 6.50 14.87
N ASN A 344 17.91 7.73 15.22
CA ASN A 344 17.19 8.56 16.20
C ASN A 344 16.40 9.63 15.45
N GLY A 345 15.07 9.61 15.57
CA GLY A 345 14.21 10.47 14.75
C GLY A 345 14.15 9.99 13.29
N GLY A 346 13.62 10.82 12.40
CA GLY A 346 13.47 10.49 10.97
C GLY A 346 12.11 10.83 10.40
N ALA A 347 11.79 10.27 9.23
CA ALA A 347 10.65 10.67 8.42
C ALA A 347 9.31 10.35 9.08
N ARG A 348 9.21 9.17 9.73
CA ARG A 348 8.02 8.69 10.45
C ARG A 348 8.42 8.08 11.80
N PRO A 349 8.92 8.89 12.75
CA PRO A 349 9.42 8.36 14.01
C PRO A 349 8.25 7.78 14.82
N THR A 350 8.33 6.48 15.09
CA THR A 350 7.36 5.69 15.88
C THR A 350 8.16 4.67 16.70
N GLY A 351 7.60 3.51 17.08
CA GLY A 351 8.39 2.40 17.61
C GLY A 351 9.33 1.78 16.56
N GLY A 352 8.83 1.53 15.35
CA GLY A 352 9.58 0.98 14.21
C GLY A 352 8.73 0.93 12.93
N TRP A 353 9.36 0.59 11.79
CA TRP A 353 8.68 0.24 10.54
C TRP A 353 9.35 -0.95 9.87
N GLY A 354 8.59 -1.75 9.13
CA GLY A 354 9.05 -2.94 8.44
C GLY A 354 8.23 -3.26 7.19
N GLY A 355 8.89 -3.79 6.17
CA GLY A 355 8.23 -4.29 4.95
C GLY A 355 9.17 -4.37 3.75
N GLY A 356 8.93 -5.33 2.85
CA GLY A 356 9.67 -5.43 1.59
C GLY A 356 11.20 -5.55 1.71
N GLY A 357 11.69 -6.19 2.78
CA GLY A 357 13.12 -6.33 3.09
C GLY A 357 13.77 -5.11 3.76
N ASN A 358 12.98 -4.11 4.15
CA ASN A 358 13.43 -2.88 4.78
C ASN A 358 12.88 -2.79 6.21
N VAL A 359 13.73 -2.40 7.16
CA VAL A 359 13.36 -2.25 8.57
C VAL A 359 13.98 -0.97 9.14
N TRP A 360 13.20 -0.18 9.86
CA TRP A 360 13.60 1.02 10.58
C TRP A 360 13.32 0.81 12.07
N VAL A 361 14.36 0.91 12.90
CA VAL A 361 14.24 0.76 14.36
C VAL A 361 14.76 2.01 15.07
N TYR A 362 13.92 2.59 15.92
CA TYR A 362 14.23 3.84 16.64
C TYR A 362 14.79 3.62 18.04
N SER A 363 14.98 2.36 18.44
CA SER A 363 15.52 1.95 19.73
C SER A 363 16.28 0.62 19.62
N ASP A 364 17.00 0.26 20.67
CA ASP A 364 17.70 -1.03 20.77
C ASP A 364 16.77 -2.12 21.34
N SER A 365 15.46 -2.00 21.08
CA SER A 365 14.45 -2.96 21.52
C SER A 365 14.47 -4.22 20.66
N ILE A 366 14.70 -5.36 21.30
CA ILE A 366 14.64 -6.68 20.66
C ILE A 366 13.22 -6.95 20.14
N VAL A 367 12.19 -6.56 20.91
CA VAL A 367 10.78 -6.74 20.54
C VAL A 367 10.46 -6.02 19.24
N VAL A 368 10.83 -4.74 19.16
CA VAL A 368 10.61 -3.94 17.95
C VAL A 368 11.39 -4.55 16.79
N CYS A 369 12.67 -4.87 16.96
CA CYS A 369 13.47 -5.42 15.87
C CYS A 369 12.89 -6.75 15.32
N ALA A 370 12.48 -7.66 16.20
CA ALA A 370 11.83 -8.92 15.81
C ALA A 370 10.43 -8.70 15.21
N HIS A 371 9.67 -7.71 15.67
CA HIS A 371 8.40 -7.32 15.09
C HIS A 371 8.58 -6.83 13.65
N GLU A 372 9.45 -5.83 13.45
CA GLU A 372 9.61 -5.18 12.15
C GLU A 372 10.25 -6.10 11.10
N ILE A 373 11.17 -6.98 11.50
CA ILE A 373 11.69 -8.04 10.60
C ILE A 373 10.55 -9.01 10.21
N GLY A 374 9.58 -9.27 11.09
CA GLY A 374 8.40 -10.08 10.78
C GLY A 374 7.60 -9.57 9.57
N HIS A 375 7.48 -8.24 9.41
CA HIS A 375 6.85 -7.64 8.23
C HIS A 375 7.62 -7.93 6.92
N THR A 376 8.92 -8.18 6.98
CA THR A 376 9.69 -8.59 5.78
C THR A 376 9.31 -9.98 5.28
N PHE A 377 8.69 -10.80 6.13
CA PHE A 377 8.13 -12.10 5.76
C PHE A 377 6.68 -12.02 5.25
N GLY A 378 6.11 -10.81 5.20
CA GLY A 378 4.73 -10.55 4.80
C GLY A 378 3.70 -10.78 5.91
N LEU A 379 4.12 -10.80 7.18
CA LEU A 379 3.20 -10.84 8.31
C LEU A 379 2.55 -9.47 8.53
N GLY A 380 1.25 -9.46 8.80
CA GLY A 380 0.52 -8.30 9.30
C GLY A 380 0.63 -8.13 10.81
N HIS A 381 0.09 -7.03 11.35
CA HIS A 381 -0.15 -6.91 12.79
C HIS A 381 -1.11 -8.03 13.27
N ALA A 382 -0.82 -8.59 14.44
CA ALA A 382 -1.71 -9.52 15.12
C ALA A 382 -2.74 -8.73 15.93
N ASN A 383 -3.99 -8.82 15.48
CA ASN A 383 -5.09 -8.01 15.99
C ASN A 383 -6.01 -8.86 16.87
N TYR A 384 -6.78 -8.20 17.73
CA TYR A 384 -7.84 -8.84 18.51
C TYR A 384 -9.20 -8.51 17.92
N TRP A 385 -10.08 -9.51 17.81
CA TRP A 385 -11.47 -9.29 17.44
C TRP A 385 -12.31 -9.05 18.69
N ASP A 386 -12.58 -7.78 18.99
CA ASP A 386 -13.31 -7.39 20.21
C ASP A 386 -14.82 -7.45 19.98
N THR A 387 -15.47 -8.46 20.57
CA THR A 387 -16.93 -8.61 20.59
C THR A 387 -17.56 -8.06 21.87
N SER A 388 -16.81 -7.29 22.66
CA SER A 388 -17.19 -6.84 24.00
C SER A 388 -17.53 -8.00 24.95
N GLY A 389 -16.81 -9.11 24.81
CA GLY A 389 -16.96 -10.30 25.65
C GLY A 389 -18.20 -11.15 25.34
N THR A 390 -18.90 -10.91 24.23
CA THR A 390 -20.14 -11.62 23.90
C THR A 390 -19.92 -12.94 23.15
N SER A 391 -18.82 -13.09 22.42
CA SER A 391 -18.49 -14.31 21.65
C SER A 391 -17.04 -14.29 21.15
N SER A 392 -16.46 -15.44 20.79
CA SER A 392 -15.17 -15.49 20.10
C SER A 392 -15.26 -15.21 18.59
N ILE A 393 -16.47 -15.27 18.01
CA ILE A 393 -16.72 -15.13 16.56
C ILE A 393 -17.93 -14.23 16.22
N GLY A 394 -18.49 -13.55 17.23
CA GLY A 394 -19.68 -12.71 17.07
C GLY A 394 -19.38 -11.36 16.41
N PRO A 395 -20.41 -10.51 16.21
CA PRO A 395 -20.22 -9.12 15.81
C PRO A 395 -19.23 -8.43 16.75
N GLY A 396 -18.25 -7.75 16.16
CA GLY A 396 -17.18 -7.12 16.90
C GLY A 396 -16.44 -6.10 16.06
N THR A 397 -15.40 -5.54 16.64
CA THR A 397 -14.50 -4.58 15.98
C THR A 397 -13.07 -5.08 16.04
N ASN A 398 -12.31 -4.83 14.99
CA ASN A 398 -10.89 -5.13 14.97
C ASN A 398 -10.14 -4.13 15.86
N ALA A 399 -9.42 -4.64 16.85
CA ALA A 399 -8.45 -3.89 17.63
C ALA A 399 -7.04 -4.22 17.10
N GLU A 400 -6.47 -3.29 16.32
CA GLU A 400 -5.10 -3.43 15.82
C GLU A 400 -4.11 -3.55 16.99
N TYR A 401 -3.11 -4.42 16.88
CA TYR A 401 -2.17 -4.76 17.97
C TYR A 401 -2.79 -5.45 19.20
N GLY A 402 -4.08 -5.78 19.18
CA GLY A 402 -4.78 -6.28 20.37
C GLY A 402 -4.39 -7.69 20.80
N ASP A 403 -3.63 -8.45 20.01
CA ASP A 403 -3.13 -9.76 20.46
C ASP A 403 -1.93 -9.59 21.39
N GLN A 404 -2.18 -9.70 22.70
CA GLN A 404 -1.16 -9.55 23.73
C GLN A 404 -0.19 -10.73 23.85
N TYR A 405 -0.40 -11.81 23.11
CA TYR A 405 0.44 -13.02 23.15
C TYR A 405 1.28 -13.20 21.88
N ASP A 406 1.21 -12.24 20.96
CA ASP A 406 1.92 -12.26 19.68
C ASP A 406 2.87 -11.06 19.60
N VAL A 407 4.11 -11.31 19.17
CA VAL A 407 5.09 -10.25 18.90
C VAL A 407 4.64 -9.32 17.78
N MET A 408 3.84 -9.79 16.82
CA MET A 408 3.16 -8.96 15.81
C MET A 408 1.97 -8.17 16.38
N GLY A 409 1.57 -8.46 17.62
CA GLY A 409 0.61 -7.69 18.41
C GLY A 409 1.34 -6.95 19.53
N SER A 410 0.79 -6.96 20.75
CA SER A 410 1.41 -6.27 21.89
C SER A 410 2.24 -7.20 22.79
N GLY A 411 2.57 -8.41 22.32
CA GLY A 411 3.37 -9.40 23.04
C GLY A 411 4.87 -9.04 23.11
N GLY A 412 5.56 -9.59 24.11
CA GLY A 412 6.97 -9.37 24.39
C GLY A 412 7.88 -10.55 24.07
N VAL A 413 9.10 -10.24 23.61
CA VAL A 413 10.18 -11.22 23.43
C VAL A 413 10.89 -11.47 24.77
N PRO A 414 11.35 -12.69 25.09
CA PRO A 414 11.35 -13.90 24.23
C PRO A 414 10.18 -14.86 24.44
N VAL A 415 9.22 -14.51 25.30
CA VAL A 415 8.16 -15.45 25.72
C VAL A 415 7.06 -15.57 24.67
N ASP A 416 6.56 -14.43 24.20
CA ASP A 416 5.47 -14.36 23.25
C ASP A 416 5.99 -14.65 21.84
N GLN A 417 5.24 -15.42 21.07
CA GLN A 417 5.65 -15.92 19.76
C GLN A 417 4.62 -15.53 18.72
N TYR A 418 5.00 -15.58 17.44
CA TYR A 418 4.02 -15.46 16.37
C TYR A 418 2.89 -16.48 16.55
N ASN A 419 1.66 -16.05 16.33
CA ASN A 419 0.50 -16.91 16.43
C ASN A 419 0.55 -18.03 15.38
N VAL A 420 -0.32 -19.02 15.56
CA VAL A 420 -0.33 -20.24 14.73
C VAL A 420 -0.58 -19.94 13.26
N SER A 421 -1.44 -18.97 12.93
CA SER A 421 -1.73 -18.56 11.56
C SER A 421 -0.51 -17.90 10.90
N ALA A 422 0.13 -16.96 11.60
CA ALA A 422 1.36 -16.30 11.15
C ALA A 422 2.49 -17.32 10.90
N LYS A 423 2.71 -18.24 11.85
CA LYS A 423 3.70 -19.31 11.72
C LYS A 423 3.40 -20.25 10.56
N ASN A 424 2.14 -20.51 10.24
CA ASN A 424 1.77 -21.33 9.08
C ASN A 424 1.97 -20.59 7.75
N GLN A 425 1.61 -19.31 7.69
CA GLN A 425 1.83 -18.46 6.52
C GLN A 425 3.31 -18.50 6.11
N ILE A 426 4.23 -18.36 7.06
CA ILE A 426 5.68 -18.36 6.83
C ILE A 426 6.34 -19.75 6.93
N LYS A 427 5.54 -20.82 7.00
CA LYS A 427 5.96 -22.24 6.95
C LYS A 427 6.81 -22.73 8.14
N TRP A 428 6.73 -22.05 9.27
CA TRP A 428 7.24 -22.57 10.54
C TRP A 428 6.35 -23.66 11.12
N LEU A 429 5.04 -23.61 10.86
CA LEU A 429 4.08 -24.65 11.19
C LEU A 429 3.39 -25.22 9.93
N PRO A 430 3.22 -26.54 9.81
CA PRO A 430 2.47 -27.13 8.70
C PRO A 430 0.95 -26.97 8.89
N ASP A 431 0.20 -27.11 7.80
CA ASP A 431 -1.24 -26.80 7.73
C ASP A 431 -2.08 -27.65 8.70
N ASN A 432 -1.62 -28.86 9.05
CA ASN A 432 -2.31 -29.74 10.00
C ASN A 432 -2.28 -29.24 11.46
N PHE A 433 -1.60 -28.13 11.75
CA PHE A 433 -1.60 -27.46 13.05
C PHE A 433 -2.46 -26.19 13.07
N VAL A 434 -3.13 -25.85 11.97
CA VAL A 434 -4.04 -24.71 11.87
C VAL A 434 -5.47 -25.24 11.70
N GLN A 435 -6.44 -24.67 12.41
CA GLN A 435 -7.87 -25.03 12.31
C GLN A 435 -8.68 -23.89 11.72
#